data_AF-A0A9X5CGC6-F1
#
_entry.id   AF-A0A9X5CGC6-F1
#
_cell.length_a   1.000
_cell.length_b   1.000
_cell.length_c   1.000
_cell.angle_alpha   90.00
_cell.angle_beta   90.00
_cell.angle_gamma   90.00
#
_symmetry.space_group_name_H-M   'P 1'
#
loop_
_entity.id
_entity.type
_entity.pdbx_description
1 polymer ?
#
loop_
_entity_poly.entity_id
_entity_poly.type
_entity_poly.pdbx_seq_one_letter_code
_entity_poly.pdbx_strand_id
1 'polypeptide(L)'
;MSSQGFEIVRRGRGYRPLQVIAYVEALSDDRDAAWERAARLTVLAREMEEELERLRERAAGLPEQTYESLGDGPRRLFLLALEEAVAVRESARQHARDLEDLARDDAAEVEGAARAYAATLRGVADEYA
;
A
#
# COMPACT_ATOMS: atom_id res chain seq x y z
N MET A 1 50.15 47.45 -37.89
CA MET A 1 50.26 45.99 -37.77
C MET A 1 50.24 45.64 -36.29
N SER A 2 49.08 45.23 -35.78
CA SER A 2 48.92 44.92 -34.35
C SER A 2 49.04 43.42 -34.16
N SER A 3 50.10 43.00 -33.49
CA SER A 3 50.32 41.64 -33.01
C SER A 3 49.11 41.21 -32.17
N GLN A 4 48.30 40.28 -32.67
CA GLN A 4 47.31 39.56 -31.84
C GLN A 4 48.07 38.58 -30.95
N GLY A 5 48.79 39.12 -29.98
CA GLY A 5 49.50 38.36 -28.96
C GLY A 5 48.52 38.02 -27.85
N PHE A 6 48.32 36.73 -27.61
CA PHE A 6 47.84 36.23 -26.33
C PHE A 6 48.57 37.00 -25.22
N GLU A 7 47.82 37.77 -24.42
CA GLU A 7 48.39 38.51 -23.29
C GLU A 7 49.12 37.50 -22.39
N ILE A 8 50.44 37.63 -22.27
CA ILE A 8 51.23 36.82 -21.35
C ILE A 8 50.86 37.27 -19.95
N VAL A 9 49.89 36.58 -19.34
CA VAL A 9 49.48 36.81 -17.96
C VAL A 9 50.71 36.64 -17.07
N ARG A 10 51.08 37.72 -16.35
CA ARG A 10 52.25 37.78 -15.46
C ARG A 10 52.32 36.54 -14.56
N ARG A 11 53.54 35.99 -14.47
CA ARG A 11 53.97 34.81 -13.67
C ARG A 11 52.90 34.31 -12.69
N GLY A 12 52.23 33.22 -13.08
CA GLY A 12 51.46 32.37 -12.16
C GLY A 12 49.95 32.29 -12.42
N ARG A 13 49.36 33.16 -13.24
CA ARG A 13 47.89 33.23 -13.47
C ARG A 13 47.43 32.95 -14.91
N GLY A 14 48.24 32.30 -15.74
CA GLY A 14 47.87 31.90 -17.11
C GLY A 14 47.25 30.50 -17.20
N TYR A 15 46.74 30.13 -18.38
CA TYR A 15 46.30 28.78 -18.73
C TYR A 15 47.32 27.73 -18.26
N ARG A 16 46.83 26.70 -17.53
CA ARG A 16 47.65 25.60 -17.01
C ARG A 16 47.26 24.28 -17.70
N PRO A 17 47.84 23.98 -18.87
CA PRO A 17 47.46 22.81 -19.65
C PRO A 17 47.55 21.50 -18.85
N LEU A 18 48.56 21.34 -18.00
CA LEU A 18 48.73 20.14 -17.17
C LEU A 18 47.59 19.96 -16.15
N GLN A 19 46.99 21.04 -15.65
CA GLN A 19 45.83 20.93 -14.75
C GLN A 19 44.58 20.49 -15.51
N VAL A 20 44.40 20.99 -16.73
CA VAL A 20 43.29 20.58 -17.60
C VAL A 20 43.45 19.12 -18.00
N ILE A 21 44.66 18.69 -18.36
CA ILE A 21 44.96 17.29 -18.69
C ILE A 21 44.65 16.38 -17.50
N ALA A 22 45.18 16.67 -16.32
CA ALA A 22 44.92 15.88 -15.12
C ALA A 22 43.42 15.81 -14.76
N TYR A 23 42.69 16.91 -14.97
CA TYR A 23 41.24 16.93 -14.73
C TYR A 23 40.47 16.10 -15.76
N VAL A 24 40.85 16.16 -17.05
CA VAL A 24 40.23 15.37 -18.12
C VAL A 24 40.56 13.88 -17.97
N GLU A 25 41.77 13.53 -17.52
CA GLU A 25 42.15 12.16 -17.15
C GLU A 25 41.26 11.64 -16.02
N ALA A 26 41.14 12.39 -14.93
CA ALA A 26 40.25 12.01 -13.82
C ALA A 26 38.79 11.80 -14.25
N LEU A 27 38.26 12.70 -15.10
CA LEU A 27 36.91 12.54 -15.65
C LEU A 27 36.77 11.32 -16.57
N SER A 28 37.83 10.98 -17.31
CA SER A 28 37.84 9.81 -18.19
C SER A 28 37.88 8.52 -17.38
N ASP A 29 38.66 8.48 -16.31
CA ASP A 29 38.71 7.35 -15.39
C ASP A 29 37.36 7.14 -14.68
N ASP A 30 36.74 8.22 -14.19
CA ASP A 30 35.41 8.18 -13.58
C ASP A 30 34.34 7.69 -14.56
N ARG A 31 34.41 8.14 -15.82
CA ARG A 31 33.54 7.66 -16.90
C ARG A 31 33.74 6.17 -17.09
N ASP A 32 34.97 5.70 -17.28
CA ASP A 32 35.25 4.30 -17.60
C ASP A 32 34.83 3.37 -16.44
N ALA A 33 35.02 3.81 -15.19
CA ALA A 33 34.51 3.12 -14.00
C ALA A 33 32.96 3.05 -13.96
N ALA A 34 32.28 4.14 -14.34
CA ALA A 34 30.83 4.17 -14.43
C ALA A 34 30.31 3.24 -15.54
N TRP A 35 30.99 3.19 -16.68
CA TRP A 35 30.66 2.29 -17.79
C TRP A 35 30.83 0.82 -17.41
N GLU A 36 31.93 0.47 -16.72
CA GLU A 36 32.15 -0.88 -16.24
C GLU A 36 31.07 -1.31 -15.24
N ARG A 37 30.68 -0.41 -14.32
CA ARG A 37 29.58 -0.67 -13.38
C ARG A 37 28.26 -0.86 -14.10
N ALA A 38 27.95 -0.03 -15.10
CA ALA A 38 26.72 -0.16 -15.89
C ALA A 38 26.67 -1.49 -16.64
N ALA A 39 27.79 -1.93 -17.22
CA ALA A 39 27.90 -3.24 -17.87
C ALA A 39 27.63 -4.39 -16.89
N ARG A 40 28.26 -4.38 -15.71
CA ARG A 40 28.01 -5.40 -14.66
C ARG A 40 26.56 -5.42 -14.20
N LEU A 41 25.96 -4.26 -13.96
CA LEU A 41 24.56 -4.15 -13.55
C LEU A 41 23.60 -4.65 -14.62
N THR A 42 23.93 -4.44 -15.91
CA THR A 42 23.13 -4.94 -17.02
C THR A 42 23.15 -6.47 -17.08
N VAL A 43 24.29 -7.10 -16.84
CA VAL A 43 24.38 -8.57 -16.75
C VAL A 43 23.56 -9.09 -15.57
N LEU A 44 23.76 -8.52 -14.38
CA LEU A 44 23.01 -8.91 -13.19
C LEU A 44 21.49 -8.74 -13.36
N ALA A 45 21.04 -7.66 -13.98
CA ALA A 45 19.63 -7.43 -14.25
C ALA A 45 19.03 -8.55 -15.12
N ARG A 46 19.76 -9.00 -16.15
CA ARG A 46 19.32 -10.11 -17.02
C ARG A 46 19.27 -11.43 -16.27
N GLU A 47 20.28 -11.72 -15.44
CA GLU A 47 20.29 -12.93 -14.60
C GLU A 47 19.09 -12.96 -13.62
N MET A 48 18.79 -11.81 -13.01
CA MET A 48 17.63 -11.65 -12.12
C MET A 48 16.29 -11.78 -12.86
N GLU A 49 16.18 -11.26 -14.09
CA GLU A 49 14.99 -11.43 -14.94
C GLU A 49 14.75 -12.91 -15.28
N GLU A 50 15.80 -13.64 -15.64
CA GLU A 50 15.71 -15.07 -15.90
C GLU A 50 15.33 -15.87 -14.65
N GLU A 51 15.90 -15.54 -13.49
CA GLU A 51 15.53 -16.18 -12.22
C GLU A 51 14.08 -15.89 -11.84
N LEU A 52 13.65 -14.64 -12.01
CA LEU A 52 12.27 -14.24 -11.75
C LEU A 52 11.29 -15.01 -12.63
N GLU A 53 11.61 -15.22 -13.90
CA GLU A 53 10.76 -16.01 -14.80
C GLU A 53 10.70 -17.48 -14.36
N ARG A 54 11.84 -18.10 -14.00
CA ARG A 54 11.86 -19.45 -13.42
C ARG A 54 11.00 -19.56 -12.16
N LEU A 55 11.03 -18.54 -11.29
CA LEU A 55 10.21 -18.49 -10.08
C LEU A 55 8.73 -18.33 -10.40
N ARG A 56 8.37 -17.51 -11.40
CA ARG A 56 6.98 -17.36 -11.87
C ARG A 56 6.44 -18.66 -12.45
N GLU A 57 7.19 -19.33 -13.31
CA GLU A 57 6.82 -20.64 -13.85
C GLU A 57 6.61 -21.65 -12.74
N ARG A 58 7.54 -21.70 -11.77
CA ARG A 58 7.41 -22.58 -10.60
C ARG A 58 6.17 -22.25 -9.78
N ALA A 59 5.89 -20.98 -9.53
CA ALA A 59 4.73 -20.54 -8.77
C ALA A 59 3.40 -20.83 -9.51
N ALA A 60 3.36 -20.63 -10.83
CA ALA A 60 2.21 -20.97 -11.66
C ALA A 60 1.97 -22.48 -11.74
N GLY A 61 3.03 -23.28 -11.65
CA GLY A 61 2.97 -24.75 -11.57
C GLY A 61 2.66 -25.30 -10.18
N LEU A 62 2.60 -24.46 -9.14
CA LEU A 62 2.11 -24.92 -7.84
C LEU A 62 0.61 -25.24 -7.96
N PRO A 63 0.17 -26.41 -7.49
CA PRO A 63 -1.27 -26.67 -7.41
C PRO A 63 -1.93 -25.61 -6.53
N GLU A 64 -3.22 -25.35 -6.77
CA GLU A 64 -4.04 -24.63 -5.79
C GLU A 64 -3.74 -25.25 -4.42
N GLN A 65 -3.43 -24.42 -3.42
CA GLN A 65 -3.20 -24.89 -2.06
C GLN A 65 -4.54 -25.34 -1.47
N THR A 66 -5.08 -26.42 -2.02
CA THR A 66 -6.18 -27.14 -1.45
C THR A 66 -5.60 -27.82 -0.22
N TYR A 67 -6.10 -27.41 0.93
CA TYR A 67 -5.84 -28.07 2.21
C TYR A 67 -6.38 -29.52 2.24
N GLU A 68 -6.72 -30.08 1.08
CA GLU A 68 -7.04 -31.49 0.89
C GLU A 68 -5.83 -32.40 1.13
N SER A 69 -4.62 -31.87 0.95
CA SER A 69 -3.39 -32.59 1.32
C SER A 69 -3.08 -32.52 2.82
N LEU A 70 -3.82 -31.75 3.61
CA LEU A 70 -3.76 -31.86 5.06
C LEU A 70 -4.23 -33.27 5.45
N GLY A 71 -3.39 -33.97 6.24
CA GLY A 71 -3.81 -35.20 6.87
C GLY A 71 -5.10 -35.02 7.69
N ASP A 72 -5.72 -36.13 8.09
CA ASP A 72 -7.06 -36.11 8.69
C ASP A 72 -7.22 -35.17 9.89
N GLY A 73 -6.17 -34.98 10.70
CA GLY A 73 -6.16 -34.09 11.86
C GLY A 73 -6.38 -32.62 11.48
N PRO A 74 -5.44 -31.98 10.75
CA PRO A 74 -5.61 -30.58 10.35
C PRO A 74 -6.83 -30.33 9.45
N ARG A 75 -7.26 -31.31 8.64
CA ARG A 75 -8.52 -31.21 7.88
C ARG A 75 -9.73 -31.08 8.79
N ARG A 76 -9.84 -31.90 9.85
CA ARG A 76 -10.93 -31.79 10.84
C ARG A 76 -10.90 -30.45 11.57
N LEU A 77 -9.72 -29.96 11.93
CA LEU A 77 -9.58 -28.65 12.58
C LEU A 77 -10.04 -27.51 11.66
N PHE A 78 -9.69 -27.56 10.37
CA PHE A 78 -10.12 -26.58 9.39
C PHE A 78 -11.64 -26.56 9.21
N LEU A 79 -12.28 -27.73 9.09
CA LEU A 79 -13.74 -27.82 8.99
C LEU A 79 -14.43 -27.28 10.25
N LEU A 80 -13.92 -27.62 11.44
CA LEU A 80 -14.43 -27.09 12.71
C LEU A 80 -14.30 -25.56 12.78
N ALA A 81 -13.18 -25.01 12.33
CA ALA A 81 -12.97 -23.56 12.28
C ALA A 81 -13.96 -22.86 11.33
N LEU A 82 -14.32 -23.49 10.20
CA LEU A 82 -15.33 -22.97 9.28
C LEU A 82 -16.73 -23.01 9.89
N GLU A 83 -17.09 -24.10 10.56
CA GLU A 83 -18.37 -24.23 11.27
C GLU A 83 -18.50 -23.16 12.35
N GLU A 84 -17.46 -22.97 13.17
CA GLU A 84 -17.43 -21.96 14.22
C GLU A 84 -17.53 -20.54 13.64
N ALA A 85 -16.80 -20.25 12.55
CA ALA A 85 -16.88 -18.95 11.90
C ALA A 85 -18.29 -18.62 11.38
N VAL A 86 -19.02 -19.62 10.86
CA VAL A 86 -20.42 -19.46 10.46
C VAL A 86 -21.30 -19.22 11.69
N ALA A 87 -21.14 -20.01 12.75
CA ALA A 87 -21.92 -19.89 13.98
C ALA A 87 -21.76 -18.51 14.63
N VAL A 88 -20.51 -18.02 14.76
CA VAL A 88 -20.20 -16.68 15.27
C VAL A 88 -20.85 -15.59 14.42
N ARG A 89 -20.78 -15.72 13.09
CA ARG A 89 -21.37 -14.72 12.18
C ARG A 89 -22.89 -14.68 12.29
N GLU A 90 -23.55 -15.83 12.33
CA GLU A 90 -25.01 -15.88 12.46
C GLU A 90 -25.47 -15.41 13.85
N SER A 91 -24.74 -15.76 14.91
CA SER A 91 -25.01 -15.24 16.26
C SER A 91 -24.87 -13.72 16.32
N ALA A 92 -23.81 -13.16 15.74
CA ALA A 92 -23.61 -11.71 15.68
C ALA A 92 -24.73 -11.00 14.90
N ARG A 93 -25.19 -11.59 13.78
CA ARG A 93 -26.31 -11.07 13.00
C ARG A 93 -27.62 -11.11 13.76
N GLN A 94 -27.90 -12.19 14.49
CA GLN A 94 -29.10 -12.29 15.30
C GLN A 94 -29.07 -11.26 16.42
N HIS A 95 -27.94 -11.14 17.12
CA HIS A 95 -27.79 -10.15 18.18
C HIS A 95 -27.97 -8.71 17.68
N ALA A 96 -27.45 -8.39 16.49
CA ALA A 96 -27.67 -7.07 15.88
C ALA A 96 -29.16 -6.80 15.60
N ARG A 97 -29.91 -7.80 15.10
CA ARG A 97 -31.36 -7.69 14.88
C ARG A 97 -32.11 -7.49 16.19
N ASP A 98 -31.76 -8.25 17.23
CA ASP A 98 -32.39 -8.13 18.55
C ASP A 98 -32.20 -6.71 19.13
N LEU A 99 -31.02 -6.11 18.93
CA LEU A 99 -30.73 -4.73 19.33
C LEU A 99 -31.52 -3.70 18.50
N GLU A 100 -31.66 -3.92 17.18
CA GLU A 100 -32.47 -3.06 16.32
C GLU A 100 -33.96 -3.12 16.69
N ASP A 101 -34.47 -4.30 17.01
CA ASP A 101 -35.86 -4.50 17.43
C ASP A 101 -36.12 -3.83 18.78
N LEU A 102 -35.21 -4.00 19.75
CA LEU A 102 -35.30 -3.32 21.05
C LEU A 102 -35.29 -1.79 20.88
N ALA A 103 -34.37 -1.26 20.08
CA ALA A 103 -34.29 0.18 19.83
C ALA A 103 -35.55 0.72 19.13
N ARG A 104 -36.19 -0.09 18.27
CA ARG A 104 -37.45 0.27 17.60
C ARG A 104 -38.61 0.32 18.58
N ASP A 105 -38.70 -0.64 19.50
CA ASP A 105 -39.72 -0.68 20.53
C ASP A 105 -39.60 0.52 21.49
N ASP A 106 -38.38 0.83 21.93
CA ASP A 106 -38.08 2.01 22.76
C ASP A 106 -38.49 3.30 22.04
N ALA A 107 -38.15 3.44 20.75
CA ALA A 107 -38.51 4.60 19.96
C ALA A 107 -40.03 4.74 19.79
N ALA A 108 -40.75 3.62 19.60
CA ALA A 108 -42.19 3.61 19.48
C ALA A 108 -42.88 4.03 20.80
N GLU A 109 -42.34 3.61 21.95
CA GLU A 109 -42.83 4.03 23.26
C GLU A 109 -42.68 5.54 23.45
N VAL A 110 -41.49 6.07 23.18
CA VAL A 110 -41.19 7.52 23.30
C VAL A 110 -42.09 8.34 22.36
N GLU A 111 -42.25 7.90 21.11
CA GLU A 111 -43.13 8.57 20.16
C GLU A 111 -44.59 8.53 20.63
N GLY A 112 -45.05 7.40 21.14
CA GLY A 112 -46.39 7.24 21.72
C GLY A 112 -46.63 8.20 22.88
N ALA A 113 -45.69 8.30 23.82
CA ALA A 113 -45.76 9.21 24.96
C ALA A 113 -45.79 10.68 24.51
N ALA A 114 -44.94 11.06 23.55
CA ALA A 114 -44.90 12.41 22.99
C ALA A 114 -46.22 12.78 22.30
N ARG A 115 -46.81 11.86 21.51
CA ARG A 115 -48.11 12.07 20.87
C ARG A 115 -49.24 12.22 21.89
N ALA A 116 -49.26 11.40 22.94
CA ALA A 116 -50.24 11.50 24.00
C ALA A 116 -50.15 12.86 24.71
N TYR A 117 -48.94 13.30 25.05
CA TYR A 117 -48.70 14.61 25.68
C TYR A 117 -49.09 15.78 24.76
N ALA A 118 -48.79 15.70 23.46
CA ALA A 118 -49.21 16.72 22.51
C ALA A 118 -50.74 16.79 22.38
N ALA A 119 -51.43 15.64 22.43
CA ALA A 119 -52.89 15.57 22.41
C ALA A 119 -53.52 16.18 23.66
N THR A 120 -52.96 15.94 24.85
CA THR A 120 -53.45 16.58 26.08
C THR A 120 -53.27 18.09 26.04
N LEU A 121 -52.10 18.58 25.59
CA LEU A 121 -51.86 20.02 25.43
C LEU A 121 -52.84 20.68 24.45
N ARG A 122 -53.17 20.00 23.33
CA ARG A 122 -54.15 20.51 22.37
C ARG A 122 -55.55 20.58 22.99
N GLY A 123 -55.98 19.54 23.70
CA GLY A 123 -57.28 19.54 24.39
C GLY A 123 -57.40 20.67 25.41
N VAL A 124 -56.33 20.92 26.19
CA VAL A 124 -56.29 22.07 27.11
C VAL A 124 -56.38 23.39 26.35
N ALA A 125 -55.65 23.55 25.24
CA ALA A 125 -55.70 24.77 24.44
C ALA A 125 -57.10 25.03 23.85
N ASP A 126 -57.79 23.97 23.39
CA ASP A 126 -59.13 24.05 22.82
C ASP A 126 -60.19 24.40 23.89
N GLU A 127 -59.98 24.04 25.16
CA GLU A 127 -60.87 24.45 26.28
C GLU A 127 -60.75 25.94 26.66
N TYR A 128 -59.64 26.60 26.30
CA TYR A 128 -59.39 28.02 26.58
C TYR A 128 -59.59 28.95 25.37
N ALA A 129 -60.05 28.42 24.23
CA ALA A 129 -60.35 29.17 22.99
C ALA A 129 -61.83 29.58 22.92
#